data_AF-A0A537RAJ8-F1
#
_entry.id   AF-A0A537RAJ8-F1
#
_cell.length_a   1.000
_cell.length_b   1.000
_cell.length_c   1.000
_cell.angle_alpha   90.00
_cell.angle_beta   90.00
_cell.angle_gamma   90.00
#
_symmetry.space_group_name_H-M   'P 1'
#
loop_
_entity.id
_entity.type
_entity.pdbx_description
1 polymer ?
#
loop_
_entity_poly.entity_id
_entity_poly.type
_entity_poly.pdbx_seq_one_letter_code
_entity_poly.pdbx_strand_id
1 'polypeptide(L)'
;MIARALIAAVLAIWLGTSPPAVIAQSDDFVNGQVTKIDESAGKITIRHGPLKKFDMNENMTMVFRAGNPAMLKAVKPGDRIRFVPDRINGQFTVTKIEKVK
;
A
#
# COMPACT_ATOMS: atom_id res chain seq x y z
N MET A 1 26.01 -59.69 41.62
CA MET A 1 27.22 -58.94 41.24
C MET A 1 26.79 -57.58 40.72
N ILE A 2 27.33 -56.54 41.35
CA ILE A 2 26.99 -55.14 41.19
C ILE A 2 27.73 -54.58 39.96
N ALA A 3 27.18 -53.48 39.43
CA ALA A 3 27.89 -52.37 38.77
C ALA A 3 27.77 -52.29 37.24
N ARG A 4 27.14 -51.22 36.73
CA ARG A 4 27.85 -49.96 36.42
C ARG A 4 26.86 -48.92 35.88
N ALA A 5 26.87 -47.76 36.52
CA ALA A 5 26.17 -46.56 36.10
C ALA A 5 26.76 -45.97 34.82
N LEU A 6 25.92 -45.37 33.98
CA LEU A 6 26.28 -44.22 33.15
C LEU A 6 25.08 -43.28 33.05
N ILE A 7 25.27 -42.08 33.55
CA ILE A 7 24.40 -40.91 33.44
C ILE A 7 24.63 -40.32 32.04
N ALA A 8 23.55 -40.10 31.27
CA ALA A 8 23.63 -39.34 30.02
C ALA A 8 22.42 -38.42 29.84
N ALA A 9 22.68 -37.13 30.10
CA ALA A 9 22.25 -35.94 29.38
C ALA A 9 20.82 -35.81 28.81
N VAL A 10 20.12 -34.85 29.41
CA VAL A 10 19.02 -33.98 28.93
C VAL A 10 19.06 -33.65 27.42
N LEU A 11 17.89 -33.66 26.76
CA LEU A 11 17.50 -32.61 25.80
C LEU A 11 15.97 -32.56 25.63
N ALA A 12 15.32 -31.57 26.26
CA ALA A 12 13.92 -31.24 26.03
C ALA A 12 13.82 -30.37 24.76
N ILE A 13 13.24 -30.90 23.69
CA ILE A 13 12.98 -30.15 22.45
C ILE A 13 11.63 -29.45 22.59
N TRP A 14 11.64 -28.18 22.97
CA TRP A 14 10.50 -27.28 22.82
C TRP A 14 10.44 -26.81 21.36
N LEU A 15 9.45 -27.27 20.59
CA LEU A 15 9.17 -26.74 19.25
C LEU A 15 8.57 -25.33 19.40
N GLY A 16 9.40 -24.30 19.18
CA GLY A 16 8.97 -22.92 19.08
C GLY A 16 8.18 -22.67 17.80
N THR A 17 6.88 -22.41 17.93
CA THR A 17 6.04 -21.88 16.85
C THR A 17 6.26 -20.37 16.75
N SER A 18 7.10 -19.92 15.82
CA SER A 18 7.19 -18.50 15.49
C SER A 18 6.02 -18.10 14.58
N PRO A 19 5.22 -17.08 14.93
CA PRO A 19 4.19 -16.56 14.02
C PRO A 19 4.83 -15.89 12.80
N PRO A 20 4.17 -15.91 11.62
CA PRO A 20 4.68 -15.24 10.44
C PRO A 20 4.74 -13.73 10.67
N ALA A 21 5.92 -13.14 10.45
CA ALA A 21 6.10 -11.71 10.45
C ALA A 21 5.31 -11.09 9.28
N VAL A 22 4.29 -10.31 9.59
CA VAL A 22 3.56 -9.50 8.61
C VAL A 22 4.45 -8.32 8.25
N ILE A 23 5.03 -8.33 7.06
CA ILE A 23 5.79 -7.19 6.53
C ILE A 23 4.77 -6.12 6.16
N ALA A 24 4.77 -5.01 6.89
CA ALA A 24 4.01 -3.82 6.52
C ALA A 24 4.58 -3.26 5.21
N GLN A 25 3.79 -3.30 4.13
CA GLN A 25 4.15 -2.71 2.85
C GLN A 25 4.08 -1.18 3.00
N SER A 26 5.23 -0.51 2.89
CA SER A 26 5.32 0.95 2.90
C SER A 26 4.55 1.49 1.70
N ASP A 27 3.41 2.13 1.95
CA ASP A 27 2.66 2.80 0.90
C ASP A 27 3.36 4.13 0.54
N ASP A 28 3.96 4.18 -0.65
CA ASP A 28 4.59 5.40 -1.16
C ASP A 28 3.53 6.42 -1.59
N PHE A 29 3.19 7.31 -0.66
CA PHE A 29 2.30 8.43 -0.93
C PHE A 29 2.93 9.45 -1.88
N VAL A 30 2.14 9.89 -2.84
CA VAL A 30 2.48 10.91 -3.84
C VAL A 30 1.58 12.12 -3.63
N ASN A 31 2.16 13.31 -3.70
CA ASN A 31 1.38 14.56 -3.67
C ASN A 31 0.64 14.77 -5.00
N GLY A 32 -0.57 15.31 -4.94
CA GLY A 32 -1.34 15.68 -6.11
C GLY A 32 -2.43 16.70 -5.85
N GLN A 33 -3.08 17.15 -6.91
CA GLN A 33 -4.27 17.98 -6.86
C GLN A 33 -5.36 17.35 -7.72
N VAL A 34 -6.56 17.22 -7.16
CA VAL A 34 -7.73 16.73 -7.91
C VAL A 34 -8.17 17.79 -8.90
N THR A 35 -8.26 17.44 -10.18
CA THR A 35 -8.71 18.36 -11.23
C THR A 35 -10.10 18.03 -11.74
N LYS A 36 -10.50 16.74 -11.71
CA LYS A 36 -11.83 16.29 -12.12
C LYS A 36 -12.20 14.98 -11.42
N ILE A 37 -13.49 14.78 -11.17
CA ILE A 37 -14.05 13.52 -10.64
C ILE A 37 -15.15 13.06 -11.59
N ASP A 38 -15.15 11.76 -11.91
CA ASP A 38 -16.21 11.09 -12.66
C ASP A 38 -16.66 9.88 -11.82
N GLU A 39 -17.65 10.11 -10.95
CA GLU A 39 -18.18 9.09 -10.04
C GLU A 39 -18.85 7.94 -10.82
N SER A 40 -19.57 8.26 -11.89
CA SER A 40 -20.25 7.28 -12.74
C SER A 40 -19.26 6.31 -13.39
N ALA A 41 -18.08 6.80 -13.82
CA ALA A 41 -17.03 5.97 -14.39
C ALA A 41 -16.06 5.39 -13.35
N GLY A 42 -16.16 5.79 -12.07
CA GLY A 42 -15.21 5.40 -11.01
C GLY A 42 -13.79 5.95 -11.24
N LYS A 43 -13.68 7.16 -11.81
CA LYS A 43 -12.41 7.78 -12.22
C LYS A 43 -12.15 9.11 -11.53
N ILE A 44 -10.87 9.42 -11.34
CA ILE A 44 -10.39 10.70 -10.82
C ILE A 44 -9.22 11.19 -11.66
N THR A 45 -9.26 12.46 -12.07
CA THR A 45 -8.14 13.12 -12.74
C THR A 45 -7.33 13.86 -11.70
N ILE A 46 -6.04 13.56 -11.63
CA ILE A 46 -5.12 14.13 -10.64
C ILE A 46 -3.94 14.73 -11.39
N ARG A 47 -3.63 15.99 -11.07
CA ARG A 47 -2.33 16.58 -11.36
C ARG A 47 -1.36 16.08 -10.30
N HIS A 48 -0.54 15.10 -10.63
CA HIS A 48 0.36 14.44 -9.70
C HIS A 48 1.75 15.07 -9.71
N GLY A 49 2.47 14.92 -8.60
CA GLY A 49 3.92 15.08 -8.55
C GLY A 49 4.63 13.83 -9.08
N PRO A 50 5.96 13.73 -8.93
CA PRO A 50 6.74 12.61 -9.45
C PRO A 50 6.23 11.24 -8.96
N LEU A 51 5.96 10.32 -9.89
CA LEU A 51 5.58 8.93 -9.63
C LEU A 51 6.77 8.01 -9.90
N LYS A 52 7.68 7.91 -8.92
CA LYS A 52 8.89 7.07 -9.03
C LYS A 52 8.59 5.61 -9.33
N LYS A 53 7.49 5.07 -8.78
CA LYS A 53 7.02 3.69 -9.01
C LYS A 53 6.77 3.36 -10.50
N PHE A 54 6.53 4.39 -11.32
CA PHE A 54 6.23 4.23 -12.75
C PHE A 54 7.23 4.96 -13.65
N ASP A 55 8.40 5.34 -13.12
CA ASP A 55 9.44 6.10 -13.83
C ASP A 55 8.94 7.43 -14.43
N MET A 56 7.85 7.99 -13.88
CA MET A 56 7.29 9.28 -14.31
C MET A 56 7.80 10.36 -13.37
N ASN A 57 8.93 10.98 -13.71
CA ASN A 57 9.63 11.91 -12.83
C ASN A 57 9.09 13.35 -12.87
N GLU A 58 8.10 13.62 -13.71
CA GLU A 58 7.56 14.95 -13.96
C GLU A 58 6.15 15.15 -13.39
N ASN A 59 5.76 16.42 -13.23
CA ASN A 59 4.40 16.78 -12.86
C ASN A 59 3.48 16.67 -14.08
N MET A 60 2.57 15.71 -14.06
CA MET A 60 1.63 15.46 -15.15
C MET A 60 0.18 15.40 -14.64
N THR A 61 -0.77 15.55 -15.56
CA THR A 61 -2.20 15.35 -15.27
C THR A 61 -2.64 14.06 -15.94
N MET A 62 -3.10 13.10 -15.16
CA MET A 62 -3.57 11.82 -15.69
C MET A 62 -4.83 11.35 -14.98
N VAL A 63 -5.53 10.41 -15.64
CA VAL A 63 -6.75 9.79 -15.11
C VAL A 63 -6.37 8.50 -14.40
N PHE A 64 -6.85 8.36 -13.17
CA PHE A 64 -6.75 7.15 -12.38
C PHE A 64 -8.13 6.56 -12.13
N ARG A 65 -8.20 5.25 -11.94
CA ARG A 65 -9.37 4.58 -11.34
C ARG A 65 -9.34 4.78 -9.82
N ALA A 66 -10.50 4.84 -9.19
CA ALA A 66 -10.59 4.70 -7.74
C ALA A 66 -10.64 3.22 -7.37
N GLY A 67 -9.74 2.78 -6.48
CA GLY A 67 -9.77 1.43 -5.92
C GLY A 67 -10.99 1.19 -5.05
N ASN A 68 -11.47 2.24 -4.37
CA ASN A 68 -12.74 2.26 -3.65
C ASN A 68 -13.59 3.47 -4.12
N PRO A 69 -14.80 3.28 -4.66
CA PRO A 69 -15.67 4.37 -5.09
C PRO A 69 -15.97 5.43 -4.01
N ALA A 70 -15.98 5.05 -2.72
CA ALA A 70 -16.21 5.98 -1.62
C ALA A 70 -15.14 7.08 -1.52
N MET A 71 -13.92 6.81 -2.03
CA MET A 71 -12.83 7.78 -2.07
C MET A 71 -13.16 8.98 -2.96
N LEU A 72 -13.96 8.79 -4.02
CA LEU A 72 -14.34 9.87 -4.93
C LEU A 72 -15.26 10.89 -4.24
N LYS A 73 -16.12 10.43 -3.33
CA LYS A 73 -17.02 11.29 -2.54
C LYS A 73 -16.28 12.04 -1.43
N ALA A 74 -15.11 11.55 -1.04
CA ALA A 74 -14.32 12.16 0.01
C ALA A 74 -13.60 13.43 -0.47
N VAL A 75 -13.40 13.63 -1.78
CA VAL A 75 -12.63 14.76 -2.34
C VAL A 75 -13.44 15.53 -3.37
N LYS A 76 -12.98 16.73 -3.74
CA LYS A 76 -13.57 17.54 -4.82
C LYS A 76 -12.48 18.16 -5.71
N PRO A 77 -12.80 18.57 -6.95
CA PRO A 77 -11.88 19.35 -7.77
C PRO A 77 -11.30 20.55 -7.01
N GLY A 78 -9.99 20.76 -7.15
CA GLY A 78 -9.22 21.77 -6.42
C GLY A 78 -8.53 21.25 -5.15
N ASP A 79 -9.02 20.15 -4.55
CA ASP A 79 -8.42 19.59 -3.33
C ASP A 79 -6.96 19.15 -3.56
N ARG A 80 -6.08 19.56 -2.65
CA ARG A 80 -4.74 18.99 -2.54
C ARG A 80 -4.81 17.69 -1.77
N ILE A 81 -4.14 16.66 -2.28
CA ILE A 81 -4.20 15.31 -1.75
C ILE A 81 -2.80 14.69 -1.69
N ARG A 82 -2.67 13.69 -0.83
CA ARG A 82 -1.68 12.64 -0.94
C ARG A 82 -2.40 11.37 -1.31
N PHE A 83 -1.84 10.61 -2.24
CA PHE A 83 -2.48 9.39 -2.72
C PHE A 83 -1.45 8.32 -3.04
N VAL A 84 -1.89 7.07 -2.99
CA VAL A 84 -1.05 5.91 -3.30
C VAL A 84 -1.52 5.35 -4.64
N PRO A 85 -0.71 5.46 -5.70
CA PRO A 85 -1.05 4.90 -6.99
C PRO A 85 -0.47 3.50 -7.16
N ASP A 86 -1.26 2.64 -7.80
CA ASP A 86 -0.85 1.31 -8.20
C ASP A 86 -1.28 0.98 -9.64
N ARG A 87 -0.70 -0.07 -10.23
CA ARG A 87 -1.14 -0.62 -11.51
C ARG A 87 -1.85 -1.95 -11.25
N ILE A 88 -3.18 -1.91 -11.28
CA ILE A 88 -4.04 -3.08 -11.05
C ILE A 88 -4.67 -3.46 -12.40
N ASN A 89 -4.47 -4.70 -12.84
CA ASN A 89 -4.98 -5.18 -14.14
C ASN A 89 -4.60 -4.26 -15.33
N GLY A 90 -3.36 -3.76 -15.33
CA GLY A 90 -2.86 -2.85 -16.36
C GLY A 90 -3.37 -1.40 -16.25
N GLN A 91 -4.15 -1.06 -15.23
CA GLN A 91 -4.75 0.28 -15.07
C GLN A 91 -4.21 1.01 -13.85
N PHE A 92 -3.89 2.30 -14.03
CA PHE A 92 -3.49 3.17 -12.93
C PHE A 92 -4.67 3.41 -11.98
N THR A 93 -4.50 3.01 -10.72
CA THR A 93 -5.55 2.97 -9.70
C THR A 93 -5.06 3.63 -8.42
N VAL A 94 -5.89 4.48 -7.83
CA VAL A 94 -5.64 5.05 -6.51
C VAL A 94 -6.13 4.07 -5.44
N THR A 95 -5.22 3.57 -4.60
CA THR A 95 -5.55 2.60 -3.54
C THR A 95 -5.81 3.29 -2.20
N LYS A 96 -5.17 4.44 -1.96
CA LYS A 96 -5.39 5.30 -0.78
C LYS A 96 -5.39 6.78 -1.17
N ILE A 97 -6.19 7.58 -0.48
CA ILE A 97 -6.28 9.03 -0.69
C ILE A 97 -6.46 9.74 0.66
N GLU A 98 -5.74 10.83 0.84
CA GLU A 98 -5.79 11.68 2.02
C GLU A 98 -5.80 13.14 1.58
N LYS A 99 -6.68 13.96 2.14
CA LYS A 99 -6.63 15.40 1.91
C LYS A 99 -5.46 16.02 2.65
N VAL A 100 -4.74 16.89 1.95
CA VAL A 100 -3.76 17.77 2.57
C VAL A 100 -4.49 19.05 2.96
N LYS A 101 -4.35 19.44 4.22
CA LYS A 101 -4.97 20.63 4.80
C LYS A 101 -4.38 21.92 4.22
#